data_AF-A0A7J4KPC1-F1
#
_entry.id   AF-A0A7J4KPC1-F1
#
_cell.length_a   1.000
_cell.length_b   1.000
_cell.length_c   1.000
_cell.angle_alpha   90.00
_cell.angle_beta   90.00
_cell.angle_gamma   90.00
#
_symmetry.space_group_name_H-M   'P 1'
#
loop_
_entity.id
_entity.type
_entity.pdbx_description
1 polymer ?
#
loop_
_entity_poly.entity_id
_entity_poly.type
_entity_poly.pdbx_seq_one_letter_code
_entity_poly.pdbx_strand_id
1 'polypeptide(L)'
;MSILLASIGNDNKEKVISLIDKFDRVYLVANENPELKSMNKNITLLLLPEASVKELSEALFAELKKSFAAEKIFELDIAISIISGSGKLHSAMLSAVLKIGYGIRIVDIENNELVEL
;
A
#
# COMPACT_ATOMS: atom_id res chain seq x y z
N MET A 1 6.50 14.81 1.52
CA MET A 1 5.23 14.06 1.54
C MET A 1 5.58 12.58 1.62
N SER A 2 5.18 11.90 2.68
CA SER A 2 5.45 10.47 2.88
C SER A 2 4.28 9.62 2.36
N ILE A 3 4.59 8.59 1.57
CA ILE A 3 3.59 7.69 0.99
C ILE A 3 3.76 6.28 1.55
N LEU A 4 2.65 5.69 1.94
CA LEU A 4 2.53 4.28 2.29
C LEU A 4 1.69 3.54 1.25
N LEU A 5 2.21 2.44 0.73
CA LEU A 5 1.46 1.42 0.03
C LEU A 5 1.39 0.19 0.94
N ALA A 6 0.22 -0.11 1.49
CA ALA A 6 0.05 -1.22 2.42
C ALA A 6 -1.06 -2.16 1.96
N SER A 7 -0.85 -3.46 2.08
CA SER A 7 -1.93 -4.44 1.94
C SER A 7 -2.69 -4.58 3.26
N ILE A 8 -4.00 -4.82 3.15
CA ILE A 8 -4.84 -5.14 4.30
C ILE A 8 -5.72 -6.35 3.98
N GLY A 9 -5.58 -7.38 4.81
CA GLY A 9 -6.40 -8.58 4.83
C GLY A 9 -7.12 -8.72 6.17
N ASN A 10 -7.43 -9.97 6.53
CA ASN A 10 -8.11 -10.28 7.79
C ASN A 10 -7.18 -10.36 9.00
N ASP A 11 -5.87 -10.34 8.77
CA ASP A 11 -4.79 -10.39 9.75
C ASP A 11 -4.17 -9.01 10.00
N ASN A 12 -3.55 -8.82 11.17
CA ASN A 12 -2.71 -7.65 11.48
C ASN A 12 -3.33 -6.25 11.24
N LYS A 13 -4.67 -6.14 11.25
CA LYS A 13 -5.39 -4.87 11.00
C LYS A 13 -4.92 -3.74 11.92
N GLU A 14 -4.70 -4.02 13.20
CA GLU A 14 -4.23 -3.02 14.18
C GLU A 14 -2.84 -2.46 13.85
N LYS A 15 -1.93 -3.31 13.36
CA LYS A 15 -0.60 -2.87 12.91
C LYS A 15 -0.70 -1.98 11.68
N VAL A 16 -1.52 -2.36 10.69
CA VAL A 16 -1.76 -1.55 9.50
C VAL A 16 -2.36 -0.19 9.88
N ILE A 17 -3.35 -0.17 10.79
CA ILE A 17 -3.94 1.07 11.33
C ILE A 17 -2.86 1.95 11.96
N SER A 18 -1.99 1.38 12.77
CA SER A 18 -0.91 2.11 13.44
C SER A 18 0.10 2.70 12.44
N LEU A 19 0.37 1.99 11.33
CA LEU A 19 1.19 2.52 10.23
C LEU A 19 0.52 3.67 9.50
N ILE A 20 -0.78 3.59 9.20
CA ILE A 20 -1.53 4.65 8.50
C ILE A 20 -1.32 6.01 9.20
N ASP A 21 -1.26 6.00 10.53
CA ASP A 21 -1.07 7.21 11.33
C ASP A 21 0.32 7.85 11.18
N LYS A 22 1.32 7.16 10.63
CA LYS A 22 2.69 7.65 10.42
C LYS A 22 2.95 8.29 9.05
N PHE A 23 2.01 8.19 8.10
CA PHE A 23 2.19 8.66 6.72
C PHE A 23 1.18 9.75 6.30
N ASP A 24 1.56 10.58 5.32
CA ASP A 24 0.73 11.68 4.80
C ASP A 24 -0.34 11.17 3.82
N ARG A 25 0.04 10.22 2.97
CA ARG A 25 -0.81 9.62 1.94
C ARG A 25 -0.72 8.10 2.02
N VAL A 26 -1.85 7.43 2.00
CA VAL A 26 -1.90 5.97 2.09
C VAL A 26 -2.69 5.40 0.93
N TYR A 27 -2.10 4.41 0.25
CA TYR A 27 -2.79 3.53 -0.69
C TYR A 27 -2.97 2.17 -0.02
N LEU A 28 -4.21 1.83 0.33
CA LEU A 28 -4.54 0.54 0.93
C LEU A 28 -5.01 -0.41 -0.16
N VAL A 29 -4.32 -1.55 -0.28
CA VAL A 29 -4.65 -2.60 -1.24
C VAL A 29 -5.39 -3.72 -0.53
N ALA A 30 -6.58 -4.05 -0.99
CA ALA A 30 -7.38 -5.13 -0.40
C ALA A 30 -8.15 -5.89 -1.48
N ASN A 31 -8.42 -7.17 -1.21
CA ASN A 31 -9.32 -7.96 -2.06
C ASN A 31 -10.80 -7.67 -1.80
N GLU A 32 -11.10 -7.24 -0.58
CA GLU A 32 -12.45 -6.95 -0.09
C GLU A 32 -12.43 -5.63 0.68
N ASN A 33 -13.58 -4.99 0.84
CA ASN A 33 -13.66 -3.70 1.55
C ASN A 33 -13.31 -3.91 3.03
N PRO A 34 -12.17 -3.40 3.51
CA PRO A 34 -11.84 -3.52 4.91
C PRO A 34 -12.78 -2.61 5.70
N GLU A 35 -13.46 -3.15 6.71
CA GLU A 35 -14.21 -2.34 7.67
C GLU A 35 -13.25 -1.48 8.50
N LEU A 36 -12.78 -0.38 7.91
CA LEU A 36 -11.94 0.61 8.57
C LEU A 36 -12.87 1.62 9.24
N LYS A 37 -12.74 1.78 10.55
CA LYS A 37 -13.37 2.90 11.26
C LYS A 37 -12.92 4.20 10.58
N SER A 38 -13.83 5.15 10.41
CA SER A 38 -13.62 6.44 9.75
C SER A 38 -12.29 7.08 10.15
N MET A 39 -11.28 6.94 9.29
CA MET A 39 -9.97 7.55 9.48
C MET A 39 -9.97 8.92 8.81
N ASN A 40 -9.56 9.95 9.55
CA ASN A 40 -9.49 11.34 9.07
C ASN A 40 -8.29 11.62 8.14
N LYS A 41 -7.81 10.62 7.41
CA LYS A 41 -6.60 10.73 6.57
C LYS A 41 -6.89 10.53 5.08
N ASN A 42 -5.97 11.03 4.26
CA ASN A 42 -5.92 10.84 2.82
C ASN A 42 -5.60 9.38 2.46
N ILE A 43 -6.59 8.52 2.64
CA ILE A 43 -6.53 7.10 2.31
C ILE A 43 -7.22 6.88 0.96
N THR A 44 -6.50 6.27 0.04
CA THR A 44 -7.01 5.76 -1.22
C THR A 44 -7.14 4.25 -1.11
N LEU A 45 -8.37 3.74 -1.10
CA LEU A 45 -8.62 2.30 -1.10
C LEU A 45 -8.59 1.76 -2.54
N LEU A 46 -7.73 0.77 -2.77
CA LEU A 46 -7.56 0.06 -4.03
C LEU A 46 -8.11 -1.36 -3.87
N LEU A 47 -9.37 -1.55 -4.28
CA LEU A 47 -10.02 -2.86 -4.27
C LEU A 47 -9.65 -3.64 -5.53
N LEU A 48 -9.03 -4.79 -5.34
CA LEU A 48 -8.63 -5.68 -6.44
C LEU A 48 -9.39 -7.01 -6.36
N PRO A 49 -10.03 -7.45 -7.45
CA PRO A 49 -10.67 -8.77 -7.46
C PRO A 49 -9.62 -9.88 -7.35
N GLU A 50 -10.04 -11.09 -6.99
CA GLU A 50 -9.17 -12.27 -7.09
C GLU A 50 -8.74 -12.50 -8.54
N ALA A 51 -7.43 -12.50 -8.77
CA ALA A 51 -6.82 -12.66 -10.08
C ALA A 51 -5.40 -13.24 -9.95
N SER A 52 -4.73 -13.47 -11.08
CA SER A 52 -3.32 -13.85 -11.07
C SER A 52 -2.44 -12.69 -10.59
N VAL A 53 -1.25 -13.00 -10.05
CA VAL A 53 -0.27 -11.97 -9.61
C VAL A 53 0.07 -10.99 -10.74
N LYS A 54 0.12 -11.47 -11.99
CA LYS A 54 0.40 -10.65 -13.16
C LYS A 54 -0.70 -9.61 -13.38
N GLU A 55 -1.96 -10.05 -13.39
CA GLU A 55 -3.12 -9.18 -13.59
C GLU A 55 -3.23 -8.16 -12.45
N LEU A 56 -3.06 -8.61 -11.20
CA LEU A 56 -3.05 -7.73 -10.03
C LEU A 56 -1.95 -6.66 -10.12
N SER A 57 -0.73 -7.06 -10.50
CA SER A 57 0.40 -6.16 -10.69
C SER A 57 0.14 -5.12 -11.78
N GLU A 58 -0.44 -5.54 -12.91
CA GLU A 58 -0.77 -4.62 -14.02
C GLU A 58 -1.87 -3.64 -13.66
N ALA A 59 -2.92 -4.10 -12.96
CA ALA A 59 -3.99 -3.24 -12.46
C ALA A 59 -3.46 -2.22 -11.44
N LEU A 60 -2.68 -2.66 -10.45
CA LEU A 60 -2.06 -1.78 -9.46
C LEU A 60 -1.12 -0.77 -10.11
N PHE A 61 -0.28 -1.20 -11.04
CA PHE A 61 0.62 -0.32 -11.76
C PHE A 61 -0.14 0.80 -12.47
N ALA A 62 -1.22 0.46 -13.18
CA ALA A 62 -2.03 1.44 -13.89
C ALA A 62 -2.67 2.47 -12.93
N GLU A 63 -3.23 2.00 -11.82
CA GLU A 63 -3.93 2.86 -10.86
C GLU A 63 -2.97 3.75 -10.06
N LEU A 64 -1.84 3.19 -9.62
CA LEU A 64 -0.79 3.97 -8.94
C LEU A 64 -0.19 5.01 -9.88
N LYS A 65 0.14 4.65 -11.12
CA LYS A 65 0.67 5.58 -12.12
C LYS A 65 -0.30 6.73 -12.39
N LYS A 66 -1.59 6.43 -12.51
CA LYS A 66 -2.64 7.44 -12.71
C LYS A 66 -2.76 8.36 -11.48
N SER A 67 -2.80 7.78 -10.28
CA SER A 67 -2.89 8.54 -9.03
C SER A 67 -1.68 9.46 -8.84
N PHE A 68 -0.48 8.94 -9.04
CA PHE A 68 0.77 9.71 -8.91
C PHE A 68 0.87 10.84 -9.93
N ALA A 69 0.47 10.59 -11.19
CA ALA A 69 0.45 11.64 -12.20
C ALA A 69 -0.55 12.76 -11.87
N ALA A 70 -1.76 12.41 -11.40
CA ALA A 70 -2.78 13.37 -11.00
C ALA A 70 -2.33 14.23 -9.81
N GLU A 71 -1.60 13.63 -8.88
CA GLU A 71 -1.09 14.26 -7.66
C GLU A 71 0.29 14.92 -7.84
N LYS A 72 0.85 14.90 -9.07
CA LYS A 72 2.18 15.45 -9.38
C LYS A 72 3.29 14.88 -8.50
N ILE A 73 3.20 13.59 -8.20
CA ILE A 73 4.20 12.82 -7.49
C ILE A 73 5.27 12.39 -8.51
N PHE A 74 6.48 12.94 -8.40
CA PHE A 74 7.54 12.71 -9.40
C PHE A 74 8.83 12.10 -8.83
N GLU A 75 9.13 12.25 -7.54
CA GLU A 75 10.33 11.70 -6.90
C GLU A 75 10.01 11.32 -5.45
N LEU A 76 9.54 10.09 -5.23
CA LEU A 76 9.23 9.62 -3.87
C LEU A 76 9.81 8.23 -3.63
N ASP A 77 10.33 8.08 -2.41
CA ASP A 77 10.57 6.80 -1.78
C ASP A 77 9.22 6.30 -1.20
N ILE A 78 8.70 5.21 -1.75
CA ILE A 78 7.43 4.61 -1.32
C ILE A 78 7.73 3.63 -0.19
N ALA A 79 7.14 3.89 0.98
CA ALA A 79 7.12 2.89 2.03
C ALA A 79 6.12 1.79 1.66
N ILE A 80 6.56 0.54 1.70
CA ILE A 80 5.74 -0.63 1.40
C ILE A 80 5.57 -1.44 2.67
N SER A 81 4.33 -1.73 3.03
CA SER A 81 4.02 -2.65 4.13
C SER A 81 3.31 -3.90 3.61
N ILE A 82 3.88 -5.06 3.95
CA ILE A 82 3.37 -6.39 3.62
C ILE A 82 2.98 -7.19 4.87
N ILE A 83 2.71 -6.48 5.99
CA ILE A 83 2.38 -7.10 7.29
C ILE A 83 1.07 -7.88 7.22
N SER A 84 0.14 -7.47 6.37
CA SER A 84 -1.21 -8.00 6.28
C SER A 84 -1.55 -8.39 4.85
N GLY A 85 -2.51 -9.29 4.67
CA GLY A 85 -2.98 -9.72 3.35
C GLY A 85 -2.18 -10.89 2.76
N SER A 86 -2.49 -11.25 1.51
CA SER A 86 -1.95 -12.46 0.89
C SER A 86 -0.60 -12.23 0.20
N GLY A 87 0.23 -13.28 0.12
CA GLY A 87 1.48 -13.25 -0.65
C GLY A 87 1.28 -12.90 -2.13
N LYS A 88 0.08 -13.14 -2.68
CA LYS A 88 -0.29 -12.67 -4.02
C LYS A 88 -0.36 -11.15 -4.08
N LEU A 89 -1.02 -10.51 -3.11
CA LEU A 89 -1.09 -9.04 -3.01
C LEU A 89 0.31 -8.45 -2.80
N HIS A 90 1.10 -9.02 -1.88
CA HIS A 90 2.47 -8.57 -1.62
C HIS A 90 3.31 -8.57 -2.89
N SER A 91 3.27 -9.69 -3.63
CA SER A 91 4.00 -9.85 -4.90
C SER A 91 3.52 -8.86 -5.96
N ALA A 92 2.20 -8.65 -6.05
CA ALA A 92 1.61 -7.72 -7.00
C ALA A 92 1.98 -6.26 -6.69
N MET A 93 1.95 -5.85 -5.42
CA MET A 93 2.34 -4.51 -4.96
C MET A 93 3.82 -4.23 -5.27
N LEU A 94 4.72 -5.13 -4.88
CA LEU A 94 6.16 -4.98 -5.16
C LEU A 94 6.40 -4.89 -6.67
N SER A 95 5.80 -5.79 -7.45
CA SER A 95 5.92 -5.78 -8.91
C SER A 95 5.40 -4.47 -9.53
N ALA A 96 4.27 -3.96 -9.05
CA ALA A 96 3.69 -2.72 -9.55
C ALA A 96 4.59 -1.51 -9.26
N VAL A 97 5.11 -1.37 -8.04
CA VAL A 97 5.98 -0.23 -7.68
C VAL A 97 7.31 -0.30 -8.41
N LEU A 98 7.91 -1.49 -8.53
CA LEU A 98 9.15 -1.67 -9.30
C LEU A 98 8.98 -1.27 -10.78
N LYS A 99 7.83 -1.53 -11.39
CA LYS A 99 7.51 -1.09 -12.76
C LYS A 99 7.39 0.43 -12.89
N ILE A 100 7.03 1.14 -11.83
CA ILE A 100 6.98 2.62 -11.82
C ILE A 100 8.39 3.21 -11.80
N GLY A 101 9.35 2.50 -11.19
CA GLY A 101 10.75 2.92 -11.12
C GLY A 101 11.06 3.87 -9.95
N TYR A 102 10.25 3.83 -8.89
CA TYR A 102 10.48 4.62 -7.67
C TYR A 102 11.34 3.87 -6.66
N GLY A 103 11.96 4.62 -5.76
CA GLY A 103 12.60 4.06 -4.58
C GLY A 103 11.57 3.37 -3.69
N ILE A 104 11.99 2.27 -3.05
CA ILE A 104 11.16 1.55 -2.11
C ILE A 104 11.91 1.34 -0.81
N ARG A 105 11.18 1.40 0.29
CA ARG A 105 11.60 0.91 1.61
C ARG A 105 10.51 0.04 2.19
N ILE A 106 10.90 -1.14 2.67
CA ILE A 106 9.95 -2.05 3.30
C ILE A 106 9.85 -1.65 4.77
N VAL A 107 8.63 -1.45 5.26
CA VAL A 107 8.40 -0.96 6.63
C VAL A 107 7.46 -1.85 7.42
N ASP A 108 7.72 -1.91 8.73
CA ASP A 108 6.86 -2.51 9.73
C ASP A 108 6.64 -1.53 10.91
N ILE A 109 5.81 -1.92 11.86
CA ILE A 109 5.62 -1.27 13.14
C ILE A 109 5.93 -2.24 14.28
N GLU A 110 6.91 -1.87 15.10
CA GLU A 110 7.30 -2.60 16.30
C GLU A 110 7.19 -1.66 17.49
N ASN A 111 6.51 -2.08 18.56
CA ASN A 111 6.30 -1.26 19.76
C ASN A 111 5.78 0.17 19.46
N ASN A 112 4.94 0.32 18.44
CA ASN A 112 4.39 1.60 17.95
C ASN A 112 5.41 2.54 17.27
N GLU A 113 6.61 2.05 16.99
CA GLU A 113 7.67 2.72 16.25
C GLU A 113 7.76 2.18 14.83
N LEU A 114 8.00 3.08 13.87
CA LEU A 114 8.22 2.72 12.47
C LEU A 114 9.61 2.08 12.34
N VAL A 115 9.68 0.88 11.77
CA VAL A 115 10.95 0.19 11.47
C VAL A 115 11.07 -0.07 9.98
N GLU A 116 12.30 -0.02 9.46
CA GLU A 116 12.63 -0.41 8.09
C GLU A 116 13.26 -1.82 8.11
N LEU A 117 12.85 -2.67 7.17
CA LEU A 117 13.25 -4.09 7.09
C LEU A 117 14.34 -4.34 6.07
#